data_AF-A0A090AIP5-F1
#
_entry.id   AF-A0A090AIP5-F1
#
_cell.length_a   1.000
_cell.length_b   1.000
_cell.length_c   1.000
_cell.angle_alpha   90.00
_cell.angle_beta   90.00
_cell.angle_gamma   90.00
#
_symmetry.space_group_name_H-M   'P 1'
#
loop_
_entity.id
_entity.type
_entity.pdbx_description
1 polymer ?
#
loop_
_entity_poly.entity_id
_entity_poly.type
_entity_poly.pdbx_seq_one_letter_code
_entity_poly.pdbx_strand_id
1 'polypeptide(L)'
;MWFLSALIQSLLIAVILIKLKLRAYFIPIALSLYVFGLIAGSYSTTPIGLSIDFDTRNGPFFGTIFFATGLYFSQAGKSFSLTFAIVLTLLGVLLHFLEIFVLLHFYHISPLRHDYLLGTVLFGTGVALIALAKPALGKNLFITQFGPYMLGVYVVHVAFVEYLSAFRFNHVLWEVVFPIAVFVASLLTTVLLAKFRLLRRFVI
;
A
#
# COMPACT_ATOMS: atom_id res chain seq x y z
N MET A 1 -9.48 4.76 -5.42
CA MET A 1 -9.51 3.28 -5.35
C MET A 1 -8.30 2.64 -6.05
N TRP A 2 -7.10 3.10 -5.73
CA TRP A 2 -5.89 2.72 -6.48
C TRP A 2 -5.33 1.35 -6.06
N PHE A 3 -5.30 1.07 -4.75
CA PHE A 3 -4.83 -0.20 -4.20
C PHE A 3 -5.67 -1.40 -4.67
N LEU A 4 -7.00 -1.29 -4.64
CA LEU A 4 -7.88 -2.39 -5.06
C LEU A 4 -7.71 -2.72 -6.56
N SER A 5 -7.61 -1.69 -7.39
CA SER A 5 -7.32 -1.84 -8.83
C SER A 5 -5.98 -2.55 -9.04
N ALA A 6 -4.93 -2.10 -8.36
CA ALA A 6 -3.61 -2.72 -8.43
C ALA A 6 -3.65 -4.20 -7.96
N LEU A 7 -4.36 -4.49 -6.87
CA LEU A 7 -4.47 -5.85 -6.33
C LEU A 7 -5.14 -6.82 -7.32
N ILE A 8 -6.24 -6.40 -7.94
CA ILE A 8 -6.94 -7.22 -8.96
C ILE A 8 -6.01 -7.49 -10.15
N GLN A 9 -5.30 -6.47 -10.63
CA GLN A 9 -4.35 -6.63 -11.73
C GLN A 9 -3.17 -7.53 -11.38
N SER A 10 -2.60 -7.38 -10.18
CA SER A 10 -1.53 -8.25 -9.67
C SER A 10 -1.99 -9.71 -9.56
N LEU A 11 -3.22 -9.94 -9.09
CA LEU A 11 -3.81 -11.27 -9.04
C LEU A 11 -3.98 -11.87 -10.44
N LEU A 12 -4.49 -11.10 -11.41
CA LEU A 12 -4.64 -11.56 -12.80
C LEU A 12 -3.29 -11.96 -13.41
N ILE A 13 -2.25 -11.13 -13.23
CA ILE A 13 -0.88 -11.44 -13.69
C ILE A 13 -0.39 -12.74 -13.06
N ALA A 14 -0.57 -12.90 -11.74
CA ALA A 14 -0.17 -14.12 -11.03
C ALA A 14 -0.89 -15.36 -11.58
N VAL A 15 -2.21 -15.29 -11.77
CA VAL A 15 -3.02 -16.40 -12.31
C VAL A 15 -2.56 -16.79 -13.71
N ILE A 16 -2.31 -15.81 -14.58
CA ILE A 16 -1.81 -16.06 -15.94
C ILE A 16 -0.45 -16.77 -15.89
N LEU A 17 0.50 -16.26 -15.13
CA LEU A 17 1.83 -16.86 -15.02
C LEU A 17 1.80 -18.28 -14.43
N ILE A 18 0.95 -18.52 -13.44
CA ILE A 18 0.76 -19.86 -12.86
C ILE A 18 0.17 -20.81 -13.90
N LYS A 19 -0.86 -20.39 -14.66
CA LYS A 19 -1.47 -21.21 -15.72
C LYS A 19 -0.48 -21.53 -16.84
N LEU A 20 0.40 -20.60 -17.18
CA LEU A 20 1.47 -20.79 -18.17
C LEU A 20 2.69 -21.56 -17.63
N LYS A 21 2.67 -22.00 -16.36
CA LYS A 21 3.81 -22.63 -15.67
C LYS A 21 5.07 -21.74 -15.60
N LEU A 22 4.91 -20.43 -15.73
CA LEU A 22 5.96 -19.41 -15.70
C LEU A 22 6.11 -18.78 -14.30
N ARG A 23 5.81 -19.52 -13.24
CA ARG A 23 5.80 -19.00 -11.87
C ARG A 23 7.13 -18.39 -11.44
N ALA A 24 8.25 -18.96 -11.89
CA ALA A 24 9.60 -18.46 -11.59
C ALA A 24 9.82 -17.02 -12.06
N TYR A 25 9.10 -16.57 -13.10
CA TYR A 25 9.21 -15.24 -13.66
C TYR A 25 8.39 -14.19 -12.91
N PHE A 26 7.60 -14.58 -11.91
CA PHE A 26 6.69 -13.63 -11.28
C PHE A 26 7.41 -12.51 -10.52
N ILE A 27 8.45 -12.84 -9.74
CA ILE A 27 9.27 -11.84 -9.05
C ILE A 27 10.02 -10.94 -10.04
N PRO A 28 10.72 -11.47 -11.06
CA PRO A 28 11.31 -10.64 -12.12
C PRO A 28 10.32 -9.67 -12.77
N ILE A 29 9.15 -10.15 -13.18
CA ILE A 29 8.11 -9.31 -13.79
C ILE A 29 7.64 -8.23 -12.82
N ALA A 30 7.38 -8.59 -11.56
CA ALA A 30 6.96 -7.65 -10.54
C ALA A 30 8.02 -6.55 -10.29
N LEU A 31 9.30 -6.92 -10.29
CA LEU A 31 10.41 -5.98 -10.16
C LEU A 31 10.49 -5.06 -11.38
N SER A 32 10.39 -5.59 -12.60
CA SER A 32 10.40 -4.79 -13.83
C SER A 32 9.24 -3.79 -13.87
N LEU A 33 8.03 -4.22 -13.47
CA LEU A 33 6.86 -3.35 -13.36
C LEU A 33 7.07 -2.25 -12.31
N TYR A 34 7.66 -2.58 -11.16
CA TYR A 34 7.93 -1.59 -10.12
C TYR A 34 8.95 -0.54 -10.57
N VAL A 35 10.07 -0.98 -11.18
CA VAL A 35 11.10 -0.09 -11.73
C VAL A 35 10.53 0.80 -12.83
N PHE A 36 9.75 0.23 -13.74
CA PHE A 36 9.04 1.02 -14.76
C PHE A 36 8.15 2.08 -14.10
N GLY A 37 7.38 1.70 -13.08
CA GLY A 37 6.52 2.62 -12.34
C GLY A 37 7.29 3.76 -11.66
N LEU A 38 8.50 3.51 -11.16
CA LEU A 38 9.36 4.56 -10.59
C LEU A 38 9.86 5.52 -11.65
N ILE A 39 10.38 4.98 -12.76
CA ILE A 39 10.89 5.77 -13.90
C ILE A 39 9.79 6.66 -14.48
N ALA A 40 8.58 6.11 -14.62
CA ALA A 40 7.45 6.82 -15.19
C ALA A 40 6.68 7.71 -14.20
N GLY A 41 6.87 7.51 -12.89
CA GLY A 41 6.22 8.26 -11.82
C GLY A 41 7.19 9.17 -11.07
N SER A 42 7.66 8.71 -9.91
CA SER A 42 8.49 9.47 -8.97
C SER A 42 9.78 10.03 -9.56
N TYR A 43 10.33 9.39 -10.61
CA TYR A 43 11.56 9.80 -11.28
C TYR A 43 11.32 10.42 -12.66
N SER A 44 10.08 10.67 -13.06
CA SER A 44 9.70 11.15 -14.41
C SER A 44 10.43 12.42 -14.86
N THR A 45 10.83 13.29 -13.92
CA THR A 45 11.56 14.54 -14.19
C THR A 45 13.07 14.43 -13.98
N THR A 46 13.60 13.23 -13.79
CA THR A 46 15.05 12.97 -13.66
C THR A 46 15.63 12.53 -15.02
N PRO A 47 16.97 12.48 -15.20
CA PRO A 47 17.59 12.05 -16.46
C PRO A 47 17.24 10.63 -16.91
N ILE A 48 16.87 9.76 -15.97
CA ILE A 48 16.44 8.39 -16.25
C ILE A 48 14.92 8.27 -16.39
N GLY A 49 14.19 9.37 -16.16
CA GLY A 49 12.74 9.43 -16.12
C GLY A 49 12.09 9.32 -17.49
N LEU A 50 10.87 8.80 -17.50
CA LEU A 50 10.00 8.78 -18.67
C LEU A 50 8.72 9.54 -18.35
N SER A 51 8.45 10.64 -19.04
CA SER A 51 7.16 11.33 -18.90
C SER A 51 6.11 10.60 -19.74
N ILE A 52 5.15 9.98 -19.08
CA ILE A 52 3.98 9.37 -19.72
C ILE A 52 2.71 9.95 -19.13
N ASP A 53 1.67 10.10 -19.95
CA ASP A 53 0.34 10.54 -19.51
C ASP A 53 -0.46 9.34 -18.98
N PHE A 54 0.16 8.59 -18.07
CA PHE A 54 -0.43 7.43 -17.44
C PHE A 54 -0.07 7.39 -15.96
N ASP A 55 -1.09 7.28 -15.12
CA ASP A 55 -0.91 7.17 -13.67
C ASP A 55 -0.42 5.76 -13.29
N THR A 56 0.90 5.62 -13.12
CA THR A 56 1.55 4.36 -12.73
C THR A 56 1.08 3.85 -11.35
N ARG A 57 0.44 4.70 -10.54
CA ARG A 57 -0.18 4.31 -9.28
C ARG A 57 -1.41 3.43 -9.45
N ASN A 58 -2.18 3.62 -10.52
CA ASN A 58 -3.45 2.92 -10.75
C ASN A 58 -3.31 1.60 -11.53
N GLY A 59 -2.08 1.21 -11.87
CA GLY A 59 -1.74 0.00 -12.61
C GLY A 59 -1.10 -1.11 -11.77
N PRO A 60 -0.53 -2.14 -12.41
CA PRO A 60 0.12 -3.25 -11.71
C PRO A 60 1.52 -2.88 -11.20
N PHE A 61 2.00 -1.67 -11.45
CA PHE A 61 3.39 -1.24 -11.22
C PHE A 61 3.75 -1.22 -9.73
N PHE A 62 2.91 -0.60 -8.92
CA PHE A 62 3.12 -0.53 -7.47
C PHE A 62 2.79 -1.85 -6.75
N GLY A 63 1.60 -2.40 -6.98
CA GLY A 63 1.05 -3.49 -6.16
C GLY A 63 1.68 -4.86 -6.41
N THR A 64 2.17 -5.12 -7.62
CA THR A 64 2.56 -6.49 -8.01
C THR A 64 3.77 -7.00 -7.24
N ILE A 65 4.71 -6.14 -6.87
CA ILE A 65 5.86 -6.55 -6.07
C ILE A 65 5.44 -7.01 -4.67
N PHE A 66 4.52 -6.29 -4.01
CA PHE A 66 4.00 -6.67 -2.70
C PHE A 66 3.15 -7.94 -2.76
N PHE A 67 2.38 -8.10 -3.83
CA PHE A 67 1.61 -9.33 -4.03
C PHE A 67 2.53 -10.53 -4.28
N ALA A 68 3.57 -10.36 -5.08
CA ALA A 68 4.54 -11.42 -5.39
C ALA A 68 5.37 -11.82 -4.15
N THR A 69 5.84 -10.85 -3.35
CA THR A 69 6.55 -11.14 -2.10
C THR A 69 5.62 -11.79 -1.08
N GLY A 70 4.38 -11.34 -0.96
CA GLY A 70 3.36 -11.97 -0.11
C GLY A 70 3.08 -13.42 -0.51
N LEU A 71 2.92 -13.69 -1.81
CA LEU A 71 2.76 -15.07 -2.32
C LEU A 71 3.99 -15.93 -2.04
N TYR A 72 5.19 -15.37 -2.16
CA TYR A 72 6.42 -16.08 -1.82
C TYR A 72 6.47 -16.43 -0.33
N PHE A 73 6.18 -15.48 0.57
CA PHE A 73 6.18 -15.71 2.01
C PHE A 73 5.12 -16.71 2.46
N SER A 74 3.92 -16.66 1.89
CA SER A 74 2.84 -17.62 2.19
C SER A 74 3.23 -19.08 1.92
N GLN A 75 4.17 -19.30 1.00
CA GLN A 75 4.59 -20.62 0.56
C GLN A 75 5.94 -21.05 1.15
N ALA A 76 6.71 -20.10 1.69
CA ALA A 76 7.98 -20.40 2.32
C ALA A 76 7.83 -21.28 3.57
N GLY A 77 6.68 -21.22 4.25
CA GLY A 77 6.36 -22.04 5.43
C GLY A 77 7.30 -21.86 6.63
N LYS A 78 8.21 -20.88 6.57
CA LYS A 78 9.26 -20.63 7.56
C LYS A 78 8.89 -19.46 8.46
N SER A 79 9.24 -19.56 9.73
CA SER A 79 9.25 -18.42 10.64
C SER A 79 10.39 -17.47 10.26
N PHE A 80 10.07 -16.20 9.98
CA PHE A 80 11.07 -15.18 9.71
C PHE A 80 11.66 -14.62 11.00
N SER A 81 12.94 -14.26 10.98
CA SER A 81 13.59 -13.61 12.13
C SER A 81 13.03 -12.20 12.32
N LEU A 82 12.57 -11.91 13.55
CA LEU A 82 12.09 -10.57 13.90
C LEU A 82 13.18 -9.50 13.72
N THR A 83 14.42 -9.82 14.10
CA THR A 83 15.55 -8.88 13.95
C THR A 83 15.76 -8.53 12.49
N PHE A 84 15.72 -9.53 11.60
CA PHE A 84 15.82 -9.30 10.16
C PHE A 84 14.68 -8.40 9.65
N ALA A 85 13.43 -8.67 10.07
CA ALA A 85 12.27 -7.90 9.66
C ALA A 85 12.34 -6.42 10.13
N ILE A 86 12.82 -6.19 11.36
CA ILE A 86 13.03 -4.84 11.91
C ILE A 86 14.14 -4.12 11.14
N VAL A 87 15.29 -4.76 10.92
CA VAL A 87 16.40 -4.18 10.16
C VAL A 87 15.95 -3.82 8.75
N LEU A 88 15.22 -4.72 8.07
CA LEU A 88 14.69 -4.46 6.72
C LEU A 88 13.73 -3.27 6.71
N THR A 89 12.86 -3.16 7.72
CA THR A 89 11.94 -2.03 7.88
C THR A 89 12.70 -0.72 8.03
N LEU A 90 13.68 -0.67 8.95
CA LEU A 90 14.47 0.53 9.22
C LEU A 90 15.31 0.94 8.02
N LEU A 91 15.92 -0.01 7.31
CA LEU A 91 16.63 0.25 6.06
C LEU A 91 15.68 0.82 4.99
N GLY A 92 14.46 0.29 4.89
CA GLY A 92 13.45 0.82 3.98
C GLY A 92 13.04 2.25 4.30
N VAL A 93 12.84 2.57 5.58
CA VAL A 93 12.57 3.95 6.04
C VAL A 93 13.74 4.87 5.69
N LEU A 94 14.97 4.47 6.04
CA LEU A 94 16.17 5.25 5.76
C LEU A 94 16.33 5.51 4.26
N LEU A 95 16.19 4.48 3.43
CA LEU A 95 16.31 4.59 1.99
C LEU A 95 15.21 5.49 1.41
N HIS A 96 13.97 5.36 1.88
CA HIS A 96 12.85 6.19 1.43
C HIS A 96 13.11 7.68 1.69
N PHE A 97 13.55 8.04 2.91
CA PHE A 97 13.87 9.43 3.22
C PHE A 97 15.12 9.94 2.50
N LEU A 98 16.13 9.08 2.31
CA LEU A 98 17.31 9.42 1.52
C LEU A 98 16.95 9.71 0.07
N GLU A 99 16.07 8.90 -0.54
CA GLU A 99 15.57 9.14 -1.89
C GLU A 99 14.81 10.47 -1.99
N ILE A 100 13.89 10.75 -1.05
CA ILE A 100 13.19 12.04 -1.00
C ILE A 100 14.20 13.20 -0.92
N PHE A 101 15.20 13.07 -0.05
CA PHE A 101 16.23 14.09 0.11
C PHE A 101 17.00 14.33 -1.19
N VAL A 102 17.41 13.25 -1.88
CA VAL A 102 18.10 13.34 -3.17
C VAL A 102 17.22 13.97 -4.25
N LEU A 103 15.97 13.55 -4.37
CA LEU A 103 15.02 14.08 -5.35
C LEU A 103 14.69 15.55 -5.12
N LEU A 104 14.58 15.96 -3.86
CA LEU A 104 14.37 17.34 -3.49
C LEU A 104 15.61 18.21 -3.76
N HIS A 105 16.78 17.76 -3.32
CA HIS A 105 17.99 18.59 -3.35
C HIS A 105 18.61 18.70 -4.74
N PHE A 106 18.65 17.60 -5.49
CA PHE A 106 19.30 17.55 -6.81
C PHE A 106 18.34 17.75 -7.97
N TYR A 107 17.05 17.47 -7.79
CA TYR A 107 16.06 17.54 -8.87
C TYR A 107 14.88 18.47 -8.57
N HIS A 108 14.88 19.14 -7.41
CA HIS A 108 13.83 20.09 -6.98
C HIS A 108 12.41 19.53 -7.03
N ILE A 109 12.27 18.21 -6.85
CA ILE A 109 10.98 17.55 -6.83
C ILE A 109 10.40 17.64 -5.43
N SER A 110 9.16 18.13 -5.32
CA SER A 110 8.47 18.22 -4.03
C SER A 110 8.26 16.83 -3.42
N PRO A 111 8.53 16.64 -2.10
CA PRO A 111 8.30 15.36 -1.42
C PRO A 111 6.88 14.84 -1.54
N LEU A 112 5.89 15.74 -1.71
CA LEU A 112 4.47 15.39 -1.82
C LEU A 112 4.07 14.83 -3.18
N ARG A 113 4.96 14.85 -4.19
CA ARG A 113 4.69 14.33 -5.53
C ARG A 113 4.94 12.83 -5.67
N HIS A 114 5.56 12.19 -4.69
CA HIS A 114 5.95 10.79 -4.77
C HIS A 114 4.87 9.89 -4.16
N ASP A 115 4.25 9.03 -4.97
CA ASP A 115 3.32 8.00 -4.47
C ASP A 115 4.07 6.82 -3.82
N TYR A 116 5.24 6.48 -4.37
CA TYR A 116 6.13 5.43 -3.86
C TYR A 116 7.56 5.59 -4.39
N LEU A 117 8.52 5.04 -3.63
CA LEU A 117 9.97 5.08 -3.86
C LEU A 117 10.61 3.70 -3.62
N LEU A 118 11.90 3.48 -3.93
CA LEU A 118 12.54 2.17 -3.75
C LEU A 118 12.46 1.68 -2.29
N GLY A 119 12.71 2.57 -1.33
CA GLY A 119 12.60 2.28 0.10
C GLY A 119 11.24 1.75 0.54
N THR A 120 10.17 2.08 -0.22
CA THR A 120 8.79 1.63 0.06
C THR A 120 8.66 0.11 0.00
N VAL A 121 9.36 -0.55 -0.94
CA VAL A 121 9.33 -2.02 -1.06
C VAL A 121 9.94 -2.66 0.17
N LEU A 122 11.11 -2.16 0.59
CA LEU A 122 11.81 -2.68 1.77
C LEU A 122 11.01 -2.43 3.04
N PHE A 123 10.45 -1.22 3.20
CA PHE A 123 9.61 -0.86 4.33
C PHE A 123 8.36 -1.75 4.39
N GLY A 124 7.56 -1.82 3.32
CA GLY A 124 6.34 -2.60 3.31
C GLY A 124 6.58 -4.10 3.50
N THR A 125 7.64 -4.65 2.87
CA THR A 125 8.04 -6.04 3.07
C THR A 125 8.50 -6.29 4.51
N GLY A 126 9.30 -5.38 5.08
CA GLY A 126 9.76 -5.47 6.47
C GLY A 126 8.61 -5.47 7.48
N VAL A 127 7.66 -4.55 7.34
CA VAL A 127 6.47 -4.48 8.20
C VAL A 127 5.63 -5.76 8.09
N ALA A 128 5.42 -6.27 6.87
CA ALA A 128 4.74 -7.55 6.66
C ALA A 128 5.46 -8.71 7.36
N LEU A 129 6.80 -8.75 7.28
CA LEU A 129 7.61 -9.76 7.96
C LEU A 129 7.56 -9.62 9.49
N ILE A 130 7.46 -8.41 10.05
CA ILE A 130 7.26 -8.21 11.50
C ILE A 130 5.93 -8.83 11.94
N ALA A 131 4.86 -8.59 11.19
CA ALA A 131 3.55 -9.17 11.46
C ALA A 131 3.57 -10.71 11.38
N LEU A 132 4.28 -11.27 10.39
CA LEU A 132 4.46 -12.72 10.26
C LEU A 132 5.37 -13.33 11.35
N ALA A 133 6.39 -12.59 11.81
CA ALA A 133 7.32 -13.05 12.85
C ALA A 133 6.69 -13.02 14.25
N LYS A 134 5.73 -12.12 14.51
CA LYS A 134 4.95 -12.08 15.76
C LYS A 134 3.43 -12.03 15.52
N PRO A 135 2.79 -13.17 15.18
CA PRO A 135 1.35 -13.22 14.91
C PRO A 135 0.46 -12.83 16.09
N ALA A 136 0.96 -12.94 17.33
CA ALA A 136 0.24 -12.55 18.54
C ALA A 136 0.41 -11.06 18.90
N LEU A 137 1.13 -10.27 18.09
CA LEU A 137 1.33 -8.85 18.32
C LEU A 137 -0.03 -8.13 18.32
N GLY A 138 -0.36 -7.47 19.43
CA GLY A 138 -1.63 -6.76 19.59
C GLY A 138 -2.86 -7.65 19.82
N LYS A 139 -2.68 -8.95 20.08
CA LYS A 139 -3.77 -9.84 20.51
C LYS A 139 -4.43 -9.27 21.77
N ASN A 140 -5.77 -9.25 21.78
CA ASN A 140 -6.62 -8.70 22.85
C ASN A 140 -6.62 -7.16 23.01
N LEU A 141 -5.97 -6.40 22.12
CA LEU A 141 -6.14 -4.95 22.10
C LEU A 141 -7.50 -4.57 21.52
N PHE A 142 -8.18 -3.58 22.09
CA PHE A 142 -9.44 -3.06 21.58
C PHE A 142 -9.36 -2.68 20.09
N ILE A 143 -8.24 -2.12 19.64
CA ILE A 143 -8.06 -1.70 18.24
C ILE A 143 -8.04 -2.88 17.24
N THR A 144 -7.63 -4.09 17.66
CA THR A 144 -7.51 -5.23 16.74
C THR A 144 -8.87 -5.85 16.39
N GLN A 145 -9.93 -5.54 17.14
CA GLN A 145 -11.29 -5.96 16.81
C GLN A 145 -11.81 -5.36 15.50
N PHE A 146 -11.24 -4.23 15.06
CA PHE A 146 -11.68 -3.54 13.85
C PHE A 146 -11.01 -4.07 12.57
N GLY A 147 -9.99 -4.94 12.69
CA GLY A 147 -9.24 -5.50 11.56
C GLY A 147 -10.12 -6.04 10.41
N PRO A 148 -11.16 -6.85 10.68
CA PRO A 148 -12.04 -7.38 9.63
C PRO A 148 -12.79 -6.30 8.83
N TYR A 149 -12.97 -5.10 9.38
CA TYR A 149 -13.70 -4.01 8.72
C TYR A 149 -12.81 -3.12 7.84
N MET A 150 -11.48 -3.30 7.86
CA MET A 150 -10.56 -2.38 7.19
C MET A 150 -10.76 -2.33 5.68
N LEU A 151 -11.17 -3.44 5.04
CA LEU A 151 -11.50 -3.44 3.61
C LEU A 151 -12.74 -2.57 3.32
N GLY A 152 -13.80 -2.72 4.12
CA GLY A 152 -14.99 -1.89 3.99
C GLY A 152 -14.71 -0.41 4.26
N VAL A 153 -13.91 -0.10 5.28
CA VAL A 153 -13.42 1.26 5.55
C VAL A 153 -12.66 1.82 4.35
N TYR A 154 -11.77 1.02 3.75
CA TYR A 154 -11.03 1.41 2.54
C TYR A 154 -11.95 1.74 1.36
N VAL A 155 -13.08 1.07 1.20
CA VAL A 155 -14.03 1.38 0.11
C VAL A 155 -14.90 2.59 0.46
N VAL A 156 -15.38 2.68 1.69
CA VAL A 156 -16.38 3.70 2.08
C VAL A 156 -15.73 5.07 2.32
N HIS A 157 -14.46 5.14 2.76
CA HIS A 157 -13.86 6.42 3.16
C HIS A 157 -13.77 7.46 2.04
N VAL A 158 -13.67 7.04 0.77
CA VAL A 158 -13.59 7.99 -0.36
C VAL A 158 -14.82 8.88 -0.42
N ALA A 159 -16.01 8.34 -0.17
CA ALA A 159 -17.25 9.12 -0.11
C ALA A 159 -17.22 10.15 1.03
N PHE A 160 -16.67 9.78 2.20
CA PHE A 160 -16.53 10.70 3.34
C PHE A 160 -15.45 11.75 3.12
N VAL A 161 -14.35 11.42 2.45
CA VAL A 161 -13.33 12.39 2.05
C VAL A 161 -13.95 13.45 1.15
N GLU A 162 -14.69 13.06 0.11
CA GLU A 162 -15.38 13.99 -0.79
C GLU A 162 -16.39 14.86 -0.03
N TYR A 163 -17.26 14.25 0.78
CA TYR A 163 -18.29 14.99 1.51
C TYR A 163 -17.71 15.95 2.56
N LEU A 164 -16.76 15.50 3.37
CA LEU A 164 -16.17 16.33 4.44
C LEU A 164 -15.22 17.38 3.88
N SER A 165 -14.62 17.16 2.71
CA SER A 165 -13.75 18.16 2.06
C SER A 165 -14.51 19.45 1.71
N ALA A 166 -15.82 19.39 1.50
CA ALA A 166 -16.66 20.56 1.27
C ALA A 166 -16.71 21.52 2.47
N PHE A 167 -16.43 21.03 3.68
CA PHE A 167 -16.44 21.80 4.93
C PHE A 167 -15.02 22.19 5.39
N ARG A 168 -14.04 22.23 4.48
CA ARG A 168 -12.64 22.46 4.85
C ARG A 168 -12.47 23.80 5.56
N PHE A 169 -11.96 23.74 6.79
CA PHE A 169 -11.56 24.92 7.56
C PHE A 169 -10.06 25.16 7.41
N ASN A 170 -9.65 26.41 7.21
CA ASN A 170 -8.24 26.82 7.16
C ASN A 170 -7.64 26.86 8.58
N HIS A 171 -7.59 25.72 9.25
CA HIS A 171 -7.08 25.59 10.60
C HIS A 171 -6.24 24.32 10.75
N VAL A 172 -5.11 24.40 11.46
CA VAL A 172 -4.19 23.26 11.65
C VAL A 172 -4.89 22.07 12.31
N LEU A 173 -5.81 22.34 13.25
CA LEU A 173 -6.63 21.28 13.86
C LEU A 173 -7.46 20.51 12.83
N TRP A 174 -7.89 21.14 11.73
CA TRP A 174 -8.65 20.46 10.69
C TRP A 174 -7.83 19.37 10.01
N GLU A 175 -6.53 19.60 9.79
CA GLU A 175 -5.62 18.59 9.20
C GLU A 175 -5.49 17.32 10.07
N VAL A 176 -5.74 17.43 11.38
CA VAL A 176 -5.75 16.29 12.32
C VAL A 176 -7.15 15.70 12.51
N VAL A 177 -8.16 16.56 12.66
CA VAL A 177 -9.55 16.15 12.91
C VAL A 177 -10.15 15.49 11.68
N PHE A 178 -9.85 16.00 10.48
CA PHE A 178 -10.38 15.50 9.22
C PHE A 178 -10.13 14.00 9.00
N PRO A 179 -8.88 13.47 9.03
CA PRO A 179 -8.65 12.04 8.82
C PRO A 179 -9.27 11.18 9.92
N ILE A 180 -9.32 11.66 11.17
CA ILE A 180 -9.97 10.95 12.29
C ILE A 180 -11.48 10.89 12.05
N ALA A 181 -12.12 11.99 11.67
CA ALA A 181 -13.55 12.06 11.38
C ALA A 181 -13.93 11.15 10.21
N VAL A 182 -13.15 11.21 9.11
CA VAL A 182 -13.30 10.31 7.95
C VAL A 182 -13.21 8.86 8.39
N PHE A 183 -12.18 8.49 9.17
CA PHE A 183 -11.99 7.11 9.64
C PHE A 183 -13.16 6.64 10.52
N VAL A 184 -13.57 7.44 11.50
CA VAL A 184 -14.68 7.10 12.41
C VAL A 184 -15.99 6.95 11.65
N ALA A 185 -16.32 7.89 10.75
CA ALA A 185 -17.53 7.81 9.94
C ALA A 185 -17.54 6.57 9.02
N SER A 186 -16.38 6.28 8.41
CA SER A 186 -16.20 5.10 7.57
C SER A 186 -16.33 3.81 8.36
N LEU A 187 -15.72 3.74 9.55
CA LEU A 187 -15.78 2.57 10.43
C LEU A 187 -17.21 2.31 10.90
N LEU A 188 -17.91 3.34 11.40
CA LEU A 188 -19.29 3.23 11.83
C LEU A 188 -20.20 2.76 10.70
N THR A 189 -20.06 3.36 9.52
CA THR A 189 -20.82 2.96 8.33
C THR A 189 -20.54 1.51 7.96
N THR A 190 -19.27 1.11 7.95
CA THR A 190 -18.87 -0.27 7.64
C THR A 190 -19.45 -1.27 8.64
N VAL A 191 -19.40 -0.95 9.94
CA VAL A 191 -19.99 -1.77 11.00
C VAL A 191 -21.51 -1.86 10.85
N LEU A 192 -22.19 -0.77 10.49
CA LEU A 192 -23.63 -0.77 10.23
C LEU A 192 -23.98 -1.63 9.01
N LEU A 193 -23.24 -1.49 7.90
CA LEU A 193 -23.43 -2.30 6.68
C LEU A 193 -23.20 -3.78 6.97
N ALA A 194 -22.22 -4.12 7.81
CA ALA A 194 -21.92 -5.50 8.19
C ALA A 194 -23.04 -6.20 8.97
N LYS A 195 -23.97 -5.45 9.58
CA LYS A 195 -25.16 -6.02 10.24
C LYS A 195 -26.15 -6.60 9.23
N PHE A 196 -26.13 -6.13 7.98
CA PHE A 196 -27.00 -6.64 6.92
C PHE A 196 -26.38 -7.87 6.26
N ARG A 197 -27.09 -9.00 6.27
CA ARG A 197 -26.59 -10.31 5.79
C ARG A 197 -26.06 -10.28 4.35
N LEU A 198 -26.69 -9.50 3.47
CA LEU A 198 -26.29 -9.38 2.06
C LEU A 198 -25.00 -8.57 1.90
N LEU A 199 -24.85 -7.50 2.69
CA LEU A 199 -23.74 -6.55 2.57
C LEU A 199 -22.50 -7.01 3.34
N ARG A 200 -22.68 -7.85 4.37
CA ARG A 200 -21.60 -8.38 5.21
C ARG A 200 -20.46 -9.00 4.40
N ARG A 201 -20.76 -9.72 3.30
CA ARG A 201 -19.75 -10.37 2.43
C ARG A 201 -18.87 -9.39 1.65
N PHE A 202 -19.29 -8.14 1.53
CA PHE A 202 -18.58 -7.11 0.77
C PHE A 202 -17.75 -6.19 1.67
N VAL A 203 -18.06 -6.14 2.98
CA VAL A 203 -17.45 -5.22 3.93
C VAL A 203 -16.58 -5.89 5.00
N ILE A 204 -16.64 -7.22 5.10
CA ILE A 204 -15.81 -8.11 5.94
C ILE A 204 -15.35 -9.30 5.09
#